data_AF-A0A395GNL0-F1
#
_entry.id   AF-A0A395GNL0-F1
#
_cell.length_a   1.000
_cell.length_b   1.000
_cell.length_c   1.000
_cell.angle_alpha   90.00
_cell.angle_beta   90.00
_cell.angle_gamma   90.00
#
_symmetry.space_group_name_H-M   'P 1'
#
loop_
_entity.id
_entity.type
_entity.pdbx_description
1 polymer ?
#
loop_
_entity_poly.entity_id
_entity_poly.type
_entity_poly.pdbx_seq_one_letter_code
_entity_poly.pdbx_strand_id
1 'polypeptide(L)'
;MEIIRSFKTIKWANCKIQFDYVCYVVKQDGSHYTGKWRDVDSRPQAVSDLSDVQELHKTLREDQYYHQVKICEFLQDLPHPNVGVYHGCYERGGYITSITSGRYMMTFALRVNPRSLSKEDFRASEREKVDEIMTNGLSGVLAGIRHLHENGLAHNNINPRAIMLAGDSSLVIVDFRCSGRLGEPLPNCERAPHWHDPKVEVSRKENDLDAYEELRTWLVGSAEDQFRFE
;
A
#
# COMPACT_ATOMS: atom_id res chain seq x y z
N MET A 1 -11.76 -27.79 7.21
CA MET A 1 -11.91 -26.35 6.95
C MET A 1 -10.65 -25.85 6.27
N GLU A 2 -10.76 -25.13 5.17
CA GLU A 2 -9.66 -24.46 4.47
C GLU A 2 -9.78 -22.94 4.70
N ILE A 3 -8.69 -22.27 5.10
CA ILE A 3 -8.69 -20.81 5.27
C ILE A 3 -8.35 -20.16 3.93
N ILE A 4 -9.29 -19.40 3.38
CA ILE A 4 -9.13 -18.69 2.11
C ILE A 4 -8.56 -17.29 2.35
N ARG A 5 -9.08 -16.55 3.33
CA ARG A 5 -8.58 -15.22 3.74
C ARG A 5 -8.62 -15.06 5.24
N SER A 6 -7.66 -14.30 5.76
CA SER A 6 -7.73 -13.78 7.13
C SER A 6 -7.08 -12.40 7.25
N PHE A 7 -7.75 -11.51 7.99
CA PHE A 7 -7.28 -10.14 8.23
C PHE A 7 -7.84 -9.60 9.56
N LYS A 8 -7.05 -8.76 10.24
CA LYS A 8 -7.40 -8.11 11.50
C LYS A 8 -8.32 -6.93 11.24
N THR A 9 -9.44 -6.88 11.94
CA THR A 9 -10.38 -5.76 11.90
C THR A 9 -10.19 -4.85 13.10
N ILE A 10 -10.62 -3.60 12.94
CA ILE A 10 -10.59 -2.60 14.00
C ILE A 10 -11.97 -2.06 14.31
N LYS A 11 -12.09 -1.47 15.50
CA LYS A 11 -13.21 -0.65 15.92
C LYS A 11 -12.74 0.66 16.52
N TRP A 12 -13.60 1.67 16.44
CA TRP A 12 -13.43 2.90 17.19
C TRP A 12 -14.11 2.75 18.56
N ALA A 13 -13.33 2.79 19.64
CA ALA A 13 -13.84 2.67 21.00
C ALA A 13 -13.00 3.51 21.96
N ASN A 14 -13.64 4.20 22.90
CA ASN A 14 -12.98 5.07 23.89
C ASN A 14 -12.04 6.11 23.22
N CYS A 15 -12.52 6.75 22.16
CA CYS A 15 -11.79 7.76 21.39
C CYS A 15 -10.46 7.29 20.76
N LYS A 16 -10.28 5.97 20.61
CA LYS A 16 -9.09 5.39 19.98
C LYS A 16 -9.46 4.21 19.09
N ILE A 17 -8.58 3.92 18.13
CA ILE A 17 -8.65 2.70 17.33
C ILE A 17 -8.19 1.54 18.21
N GLN A 18 -8.93 0.44 18.17
CA GLN A 18 -8.61 -0.80 18.88
C GLN A 18 -8.83 -1.98 17.93
N PHE A 19 -8.04 -3.03 18.12
CA PHE A 19 -8.33 -4.34 17.54
C PHE A 19 -9.75 -4.79 17.93
N ASP A 20 -10.48 -5.39 16.99
CA ASP A 20 -11.78 -5.99 17.27
C ASP A 20 -11.73 -7.52 17.17
N TYR A 21 -11.48 -8.06 15.99
CA TYR A 21 -11.36 -9.51 15.76
C TYR A 21 -10.55 -9.77 14.48
N VAL A 22 -10.15 -11.02 14.28
CA VAL A 22 -9.68 -11.51 12.98
C VAL A 22 -10.89 -12.02 12.21
N CYS A 23 -11.15 -11.47 11.04
CA CYS A 23 -12.14 -12.00 10.12
C CYS A 23 -11.53 -13.18 9.38
N TYR A 24 -12.21 -14.33 9.40
CA TYR A 24 -11.83 -15.51 8.65
C TYR A 24 -12.85 -15.76 7.55
N VAL A 25 -12.36 -15.92 6.32
CA VAL A 25 -13.13 -16.48 5.21
C VAL A 25 -12.60 -17.88 4.95
N VAL A 26 -13.47 -18.87 5.07
CA VAL A 26 -13.11 -20.28 5.07
C VAL A 26 -13.99 -21.08 4.12
N LYS A 27 -13.48 -22.19 3.62
CA LYS A 27 -14.22 -23.14 2.80
C LYS A 27 -14.38 -24.46 3.56
N GLN A 28 -15.61 -24.97 3.57
CA GLN A 28 -15.96 -26.26 4.16
C GLN A 28 -17.08 -26.90 3.35
N ASP A 29 -16.92 -28.18 3.00
CA ASP A 29 -17.93 -28.99 2.31
C ASP A 29 -18.47 -28.35 1.00
N GLY A 30 -17.62 -27.59 0.31
CA GLY A 30 -17.96 -26.90 -0.94
C GLY A 30 -18.60 -25.52 -0.78
N SER A 31 -19.01 -25.14 0.44
CA SER A 31 -19.52 -23.81 0.78
C SER A 31 -18.45 -22.91 1.38
N HIS A 32 -18.64 -21.60 1.25
CA HIS A 32 -17.78 -20.59 1.85
C HIS A 32 -18.48 -19.94 3.03
N TYR A 33 -17.74 -19.66 4.09
CA TYR A 33 -18.24 -19.05 5.31
C TYR A 33 -17.34 -17.88 5.70
N THR A 34 -17.94 -16.88 6.32
CA THR A 34 -17.21 -15.86 7.07
C THR A 34 -17.50 -16.02 8.56
N GLY A 35 -16.53 -15.70 9.41
CA GLY A 35 -16.70 -15.73 10.85
C GLY A 35 -15.61 -14.93 11.57
N LYS A 36 -15.85 -14.66 12.84
CA LYS A 36 -15.00 -13.82 13.68
C LYS A 36 -14.24 -14.66 14.69
N TRP A 37 -12.97 -14.33 14.86
CA TRP A 37 -12.06 -14.98 15.80
C TRP A 37 -11.35 -13.92 16.65
N ARG A 38 -11.33 -14.09 17.97
CA ARG A 38 -10.76 -13.07 18.90
C ARG A 38 -9.45 -13.49 19.54
N ASP A 39 -9.12 -14.78 19.52
CA ASP A 39 -7.84 -15.26 20.01
C ASP A 39 -6.76 -14.99 18.95
N VAL A 40 -5.91 -14.00 19.20
CA VAL A 40 -4.86 -13.60 18.25
C VAL A 40 -3.63 -14.52 18.32
N ASP A 41 -3.52 -15.34 19.37
CA ASP A 41 -2.36 -16.20 19.60
C ASP A 41 -2.55 -17.60 19.00
N SER A 42 -3.78 -17.93 18.61
CA SER A 42 -4.11 -19.22 18.00
C SER A 42 -4.96 -19.08 16.73
N ARG A 43 -5.09 -20.18 15.99
CA ARG A 43 -5.91 -20.26 14.78
C ARG A 43 -7.13 -21.14 15.03
N PRO A 44 -8.31 -20.78 14.49
CA PRO A 44 -9.48 -21.65 14.53
C PRO A 44 -9.19 -22.96 13.78
N GLN A 45 -9.64 -24.09 14.31
CA GLN A 45 -9.44 -25.42 13.73
C GLN A 45 -10.67 -25.89 12.95
N ALA A 46 -11.85 -25.40 13.32
CA ALA A 46 -13.13 -25.69 12.68
C ALA A 46 -14.00 -24.44 12.53
N VAL A 47 -14.98 -24.49 11.63
CA VAL A 47 -15.97 -23.40 11.47
C VAL A 47 -16.77 -23.17 12.76
N SER A 48 -16.99 -24.23 13.54
CA SER A 48 -17.67 -24.17 14.84
C SER A 48 -16.92 -23.34 15.89
N ASP A 49 -15.62 -23.10 15.69
CA ASP A 49 -14.82 -22.28 16.60
C ASP A 49 -15.09 -20.78 16.36
N LEU A 50 -15.53 -20.42 15.15
CA LEU A 50 -15.79 -19.04 14.77
C LEU A 50 -17.10 -18.54 15.39
N SER A 51 -17.10 -17.26 15.76
CA SER A 51 -18.32 -16.54 16.16
C SER A 51 -18.94 -15.80 14.97
N ASP A 52 -20.23 -15.48 15.06
CA ASP A 52 -20.98 -14.75 14.02
C ASP A 52 -20.85 -15.36 12.61
N VAL A 53 -20.89 -16.70 12.52
CA VAL A 53 -20.72 -17.42 11.24
C VAL A 53 -21.85 -17.10 10.27
N GLN A 54 -21.49 -16.75 9.04
CA GLN A 54 -22.42 -16.50 7.95
C GLN A 54 -21.94 -17.25 6.71
N GLU A 55 -22.86 -17.95 6.03
CA GLU A 55 -22.57 -18.54 4.73
C GLU A 55 -22.48 -17.43 3.67
N LEU A 56 -21.43 -17.48 2.85
CA LEU A 56 -21.23 -16.57 1.73
C LEU A 56 -21.90 -17.12 0.48
N HIS A 57 -22.15 -16.26 -0.51
CA HIS A 57 -22.63 -16.70 -1.82
C HIS A 57 -21.75 -17.81 -2.41
N LYS A 58 -22.36 -18.71 -3.20
CA LYS A 58 -21.68 -19.86 -3.83
C LYS A 58 -20.36 -19.50 -4.53
N THR A 59 -20.31 -18.34 -5.18
CA THR A 59 -19.10 -17.81 -5.78
C THR A 59 -18.46 -16.76 -4.87
N LEU A 60 -17.27 -17.08 -4.35
CA LEU A 60 -16.47 -16.13 -3.60
C LEU A 60 -15.91 -15.07 -4.54
N ARG A 61 -16.12 -13.78 -4.21
CA ARG A 61 -15.57 -12.67 -4.98
C ARG A 61 -14.15 -12.35 -4.51
N GLU A 62 -13.33 -11.84 -5.42
CA GLU A 62 -12.05 -11.24 -5.06
C GLU A 62 -12.27 -10.04 -4.13
N ASP A 63 -11.31 -9.81 -3.25
CA ASP A 63 -11.29 -8.63 -2.38
C ASP A 63 -10.08 -7.79 -2.77
N GLN A 64 -10.37 -6.66 -3.44
CA GLN A 64 -9.37 -5.76 -3.99
C GLN A 64 -8.44 -5.14 -2.94
N TYR A 65 -8.82 -5.15 -1.66
CA TYR A 65 -8.01 -4.61 -0.58
C TYR A 65 -7.20 -5.67 0.15
N TYR A 66 -7.52 -6.96 -0.03
CA TYR A 66 -6.92 -8.04 0.74
C TYR A 66 -5.40 -8.06 0.62
N HIS A 67 -4.88 -7.96 -0.61
CA HIS A 67 -3.44 -7.96 -0.86
C HIS A 67 -2.73 -6.83 -0.10
N GLN A 68 -3.22 -5.60 -0.26
CA GLN A 68 -2.68 -4.44 0.45
C GLN A 68 -2.75 -4.61 1.97
N VAL A 69 -3.87 -5.11 2.50
CA VAL A 69 -4.02 -5.35 3.94
C VAL A 69 -2.98 -6.36 4.45
N LYS A 70 -2.69 -7.43 3.70
CA LYS A 70 -1.65 -8.40 4.11
C LYS A 70 -0.24 -7.78 4.13
N ILE A 71 0.08 -6.95 3.14
CA ILE A 71 1.36 -6.21 3.14
C ILE A 71 1.41 -5.23 4.31
N CYS A 72 0.34 -4.47 4.54
CA CYS A 72 0.26 -3.50 5.62
C CYS A 72 0.37 -4.17 7.01
N GLU A 73 -0.29 -5.31 7.23
CA GLU A 73 -0.16 -6.08 8.47
C GLU A 73 1.28 -6.58 8.69
N PHE A 74 1.98 -6.98 7.62
CA PHE A 74 3.39 -7.35 7.72
C PHE A 74 4.27 -6.13 8.08
N LEU A 75 3.99 -4.97 7.50
CA LEU A 75 4.75 -3.74 7.76
C LEU A 75 4.47 -3.12 9.14
N GLN A 76 3.38 -3.48 9.83
CA GLN A 76 3.07 -2.96 11.17
C GLN A 76 4.17 -3.28 12.20
N ASP A 77 4.83 -4.42 12.07
CA ASP A 77 5.91 -4.84 12.95
C ASP A 77 7.28 -4.25 12.54
N LEU A 78 7.32 -3.48 11.44
CA LEU A 78 8.52 -2.91 10.83
C LEU A 78 8.34 -1.40 10.59
N PRO A 79 8.11 -0.58 11.63
CA PRO A 79 7.81 0.84 11.47
C PRO A 79 9.02 1.61 10.92
N HIS A 80 8.76 2.55 10.01
CA HIS A 80 9.75 3.47 9.46
C HIS A 80 9.11 4.85 9.20
N PRO A 81 9.78 5.98 9.49
CA PRO A 81 9.18 7.32 9.36
C PRO A 81 8.69 7.65 7.94
N ASN A 82 9.32 7.09 6.90
CA ASN A 82 8.93 7.30 5.50
C ASN A 82 8.06 6.17 4.91
N VAL A 83 7.50 5.29 5.75
CA VAL A 83 6.57 4.24 5.34
C VAL A 83 5.25 4.44 6.07
N GLY A 84 4.14 4.36 5.33
CA GLY A 84 2.83 4.72 5.83
C GLY A 84 2.35 3.82 6.97
N VAL A 85 1.85 4.44 8.04
CA VAL A 85 1.22 3.74 9.14
C VAL A 85 -0.13 3.15 8.72
N TYR A 86 -0.31 1.86 8.97
CA TYR A 86 -1.60 1.17 8.87
C TYR A 86 -2.19 0.97 10.27
N HIS A 87 -3.44 1.39 10.46
CA HIS A 87 -4.15 1.22 11.73
C HIS A 87 -5.08 0.01 11.74
N GLY A 88 -5.53 -0.47 10.58
CA GLY A 88 -6.46 -1.58 10.47
C GLY A 88 -7.45 -1.42 9.31
N CYS A 89 -8.36 -2.37 9.15
CA CYS A 89 -9.45 -2.28 8.19
C CYS A 89 -10.82 -2.54 8.82
N TYR A 90 -11.86 -2.11 8.12
CA TYR A 90 -13.25 -2.46 8.41
C TYR A 90 -13.76 -3.44 7.37
N GLU A 91 -14.67 -4.31 7.77
CA GLU A 91 -15.27 -5.32 6.88
C GLU A 91 -16.79 -5.32 6.95
N ARG A 92 -17.41 -5.85 5.90
CA ARG A 92 -18.82 -6.23 5.90
C ARG A 92 -19.00 -7.56 5.16
N GLY A 93 -19.45 -8.57 5.88
CA GLY A 93 -19.78 -9.88 5.30
C GLY A 93 -18.56 -10.62 4.75
N GLY A 94 -17.40 -10.49 5.40
CA GLY A 94 -16.17 -11.17 4.99
C GLY A 94 -15.38 -10.47 3.89
N TYR A 95 -15.72 -9.21 3.59
CA TYR A 95 -15.05 -8.36 2.60
C TYR A 95 -14.63 -7.04 3.22
N ILE A 96 -13.39 -6.63 2.95
CA ILE A 96 -12.82 -5.36 3.40
C ILE A 96 -13.56 -4.23 2.68
N THR A 97 -14.04 -3.26 3.46
CA THR A 97 -14.78 -2.09 2.96
C THR A 97 -13.95 -0.83 2.97
N SER A 98 -13.00 -0.72 3.90
CA SER A 98 -12.09 0.42 3.99
C SER A 98 -10.84 0.07 4.78
N ILE A 99 -9.76 0.77 4.48
CA ILE A 99 -8.48 0.72 5.18
C ILE A 99 -8.33 2.03 5.95
N THR A 100 -7.90 1.94 7.21
CA THR A 100 -7.55 3.10 8.02
C THR A 100 -6.04 3.22 8.11
N SER A 101 -5.51 4.36 7.67
CA SER A 101 -4.09 4.68 7.66
C SER A 101 -3.80 5.91 8.53
N GLY A 102 -2.52 6.23 8.70
CA GLY A 102 -2.07 7.47 9.32
C GLY A 102 -2.70 8.72 8.69
N ARG A 103 -2.76 9.82 9.46
CA ARG A 103 -3.27 11.10 8.97
C ARG A 103 -2.18 11.83 8.20
N TYR A 104 -2.43 12.03 6.91
CA TYR A 104 -1.56 12.78 6.02
C TYR A 104 -2.33 13.93 5.37
N MET A 105 -1.63 15.00 5.00
CA MET A 105 -2.24 16.24 4.52
C MET A 105 -2.73 16.12 3.08
N MET A 106 -1.87 15.66 2.17
CA MET A 106 -2.15 15.52 0.74
C MET A 106 -1.13 14.61 0.07
N THR A 107 -1.38 14.21 -1.18
CA THR A 107 -0.38 13.51 -1.99
C THR A 107 0.76 14.43 -2.39
N PHE A 108 1.94 13.87 -2.62
CA PHE A 108 3.08 14.60 -3.14
C PHE A 108 2.76 15.22 -4.50
N ALA A 109 2.05 14.49 -5.36
CA ALA A 109 1.52 14.98 -6.64
C ALA A 109 0.74 16.30 -6.48
N LEU A 110 -0.23 16.35 -5.55
CA LEU A 110 -1.04 17.55 -5.32
C LEU A 110 -0.21 18.69 -4.73
N ARG A 111 0.77 18.35 -3.87
CA ARG A 111 1.63 19.33 -3.20
C ARG A 111 2.52 20.09 -4.17
N VAL A 112 3.10 19.43 -5.17
CA VAL A 112 4.08 20.06 -6.08
C VAL A 112 3.51 20.35 -7.47
N ASN A 113 2.53 19.57 -7.94
CA ASN A 113 1.92 19.70 -9.26
C ASN A 113 0.38 19.78 -9.18
N PRO A 114 -0.19 20.82 -8.53
CA PRO A 114 -1.63 20.93 -8.32
C PRO A 114 -2.43 21.09 -9.62
N ARG A 115 -1.78 21.53 -10.72
CA ARG A 115 -2.41 21.66 -12.04
C ARG A 115 -2.42 20.34 -12.82
N SER A 116 -1.86 19.26 -12.26
CA SER A 116 -1.77 17.95 -12.91
C SER A 116 -1.13 18.01 -14.30
N LEU A 117 -0.06 18.80 -14.42
CA LEU A 117 0.74 18.86 -15.65
C LEU A 117 1.35 17.49 -15.97
N SER A 118 1.59 17.22 -17.25
CA SER A 118 2.38 16.06 -17.71
C SER A 118 3.79 16.10 -17.10
N LYS A 119 4.56 15.00 -17.23
CA LYS A 119 5.95 15.00 -16.71
C LYS A 119 6.80 16.05 -17.41
N GLU A 120 6.61 16.20 -18.72
CA GLU A 120 7.29 17.13 -19.60
C GLU A 120 6.91 18.58 -19.28
N ASP A 121 5.60 18.87 -19.21
CA ASP A 121 5.12 20.23 -18.91
C ASP A 121 5.46 20.65 -17.48
N PHE A 122 5.42 19.72 -16.52
CA PHE A 122 5.84 19.98 -15.15
C PHE A 122 7.33 20.33 -15.10
N ARG A 123 8.18 19.57 -15.81
CA ARG A 123 9.62 19.83 -15.89
C ARG A 123 9.96 21.14 -16.61
N ALA A 124 9.21 21.48 -17.65
CA ALA A 124 9.38 22.74 -18.38
C ALA A 124 8.82 23.96 -17.63
N SER A 125 8.03 23.74 -16.57
CA SER A 125 7.53 24.81 -15.72
C SER A 125 8.58 25.34 -14.74
N GLU A 126 8.31 26.50 -14.15
CA GLU A 126 9.10 27.05 -13.04
C GLU A 126 9.05 26.20 -11.75
N ARG A 127 8.19 25.17 -11.69
CA ARG A 127 8.00 24.29 -10.53
C ARG A 127 7.82 25.07 -9.22
N GLU A 128 7.03 26.15 -9.25
CA GLU A 128 6.86 27.14 -8.16
C GLU A 128 6.53 26.56 -6.76
N LYS A 129 6.03 25.33 -6.70
CA LYS A 129 5.66 24.64 -5.46
C LYS A 129 6.71 23.64 -4.97
N VAL A 130 7.80 23.45 -5.71
CA VAL A 130 8.96 22.64 -5.30
C VAL A 130 9.89 23.53 -4.48
N ASP A 131 9.75 23.44 -3.16
CA ASP A 131 10.65 24.09 -2.21
C ASP A 131 11.72 23.10 -1.70
N GLU A 132 12.64 23.62 -0.89
CA GLU A 132 13.75 22.84 -0.32
C GLU A 132 13.26 21.65 0.50
N ILE A 133 12.10 21.76 1.15
CA ILE A 133 11.50 20.67 1.94
C ILE A 133 11.11 19.52 1.00
N MET A 134 10.49 19.82 -0.14
CA MET A 134 10.11 18.80 -1.12
C MET A 134 11.32 18.12 -1.75
N THR A 135 12.37 18.88 -2.07
CA THR A 135 13.61 18.33 -2.63
C THR A 135 14.35 17.47 -1.60
N ASN A 136 14.55 17.97 -0.38
CA ASN A 136 15.21 17.22 0.70
C ASN A 136 14.42 15.98 1.10
N GLY A 137 13.08 16.04 1.00
CA GLY A 137 12.17 14.93 1.27
C GLY A 137 12.40 13.69 0.40
N LEU A 138 13.01 13.83 -0.78
CA LEU A 138 13.36 12.68 -1.63
C LEU A 138 14.33 11.72 -0.94
N SER A 139 15.19 12.20 -0.04
CA SER A 139 16.08 11.33 0.74
C SER A 139 15.28 10.40 1.67
N GLY A 140 14.18 10.90 2.24
CA GLY A 140 13.25 10.12 3.04
C GLY A 140 12.51 9.06 2.22
N VAL A 141 12.06 9.41 1.01
CA VAL A 141 11.45 8.43 0.09
C VAL A 141 12.42 7.29 -0.20
N LEU A 142 13.68 7.59 -0.51
CA LEU A 142 14.70 6.56 -0.74
C LEU A 142 14.97 5.70 0.50
N ALA A 143 14.99 6.31 1.70
CA ALA A 143 15.10 5.57 2.94
C ALA A 143 13.92 4.61 3.15
N GLY A 144 12.69 5.04 2.86
CA GLY A 144 11.51 4.18 2.90
C GLY A 144 11.59 3.02 1.90
N ILE A 145 12.04 3.26 0.66
CA ILE A 145 12.26 2.21 -0.34
C ILE A 145 13.28 1.19 0.16
N ARG A 146 14.42 1.65 0.68
CA ARG A 146 15.47 0.77 1.23
C ARG A 146 14.97 -0.07 2.39
N HIS A 147 14.19 0.52 3.28
CA HIS A 147 13.55 -0.21 4.38
C HIS A 147 12.65 -1.35 3.88
N LEU A 148 11.85 -1.12 2.83
CA LEU A 148 11.06 -2.19 2.21
C LEU A 148 11.96 -3.30 1.63
N HIS A 149 13.02 -2.90 0.92
CA HIS A 149 13.95 -3.83 0.26
C HIS A 149 14.74 -4.69 1.25
N GLU A 150 15.15 -4.11 2.38
CA GLU A 150 15.82 -4.83 3.48
C GLU A 150 14.91 -5.88 4.11
N ASN A 151 13.60 -5.65 4.11
CA ASN A 151 12.58 -6.56 4.62
C ASN A 151 11.98 -7.47 3.52
N GLY A 152 12.65 -7.59 2.37
CA GLY A 152 12.31 -8.54 1.31
C GLY A 152 11.11 -8.16 0.45
N LEU A 153 10.70 -6.88 0.45
CA LEU A 153 9.59 -6.35 -0.36
C LEU A 153 10.09 -5.34 -1.39
N ALA A 154 9.43 -5.29 -2.56
CA ALA A 154 9.44 -4.13 -3.45
C ALA A 154 8.04 -3.48 -3.43
N HIS A 155 7.98 -2.16 -3.58
CA HIS A 155 6.71 -1.44 -3.70
C HIS A 155 6.06 -1.65 -5.08
N ASN A 156 6.89 -1.72 -6.13
CA ASN A 156 6.59 -1.88 -7.55
C ASN A 156 5.73 -0.77 -8.18
N ASN A 157 5.46 0.30 -7.45
CA ASN A 157 4.56 1.37 -7.91
C ASN A 157 4.91 2.73 -7.28
N ILE A 158 6.20 3.02 -7.14
CA ILE A 158 6.65 4.33 -6.64
C ILE A 158 6.27 5.40 -7.66
N ASN A 159 5.50 6.39 -7.23
CA ASN A 159 5.07 7.52 -8.05
C ASN A 159 4.57 8.66 -7.12
N PRO A 160 4.37 9.89 -7.62
CA PRO A 160 3.95 11.03 -6.80
C PRO A 160 2.60 10.86 -6.07
N ARG A 161 1.72 9.94 -6.52
CA ARG A 161 0.43 9.66 -5.88
C ARG A 161 0.54 8.58 -4.79
N ALA A 162 1.58 7.74 -4.84
CA ALA A 162 1.92 6.75 -3.82
C ALA A 162 2.78 7.34 -2.68
N ILE A 163 2.92 8.67 -2.62
CA ILE A 163 3.67 9.38 -1.60
C ILE A 163 2.76 10.45 -1.00
N MET A 164 2.69 10.51 0.32
CA MET A 164 1.89 11.47 1.07
C MET A 164 2.79 12.42 1.87
N LEU A 165 2.32 13.65 2.05
CA LEU A 165 2.93 14.62 2.95
C LEU A 165 2.32 14.48 4.36
N ALA A 166 3.16 14.16 5.34
CA ALA A 166 2.76 14.13 6.74
C ALA A 166 2.71 15.53 7.37
N GLY A 167 2.13 15.64 8.57
CA GLY A 167 1.97 16.92 9.28
C GLY A 167 3.29 17.58 9.70
N ASP A 168 4.36 16.81 9.83
CA ASP A 168 5.73 17.28 10.09
C ASP A 168 6.50 17.58 8.79
N SER A 169 5.80 17.60 7.65
CA SER A 169 6.34 17.77 6.30
C SER A 169 7.22 16.62 5.78
N SER A 170 7.27 15.48 6.47
CA SER A 170 7.94 14.30 5.92
C SER A 170 7.15 13.68 4.76
N LEU A 171 7.87 13.09 3.80
CA LEU A 171 7.28 12.31 2.71
C LEU A 171 7.19 10.84 3.11
N VAL A 172 6.02 10.26 2.92
CA VAL A 172 5.67 8.91 3.41
C VAL A 172 5.12 8.07 2.27
N ILE A 173 5.70 6.89 2.03
CA ILE A 173 5.25 5.94 1.02
C ILE A 173 3.96 5.27 1.48
N VAL A 174 2.96 5.23 0.59
CA VAL A 174 1.64 4.60 0.82
C VAL A 174 1.22 3.83 -0.44
N ASP A 175 0.04 3.20 -0.40
CA ASP A 175 -0.53 2.44 -1.54
C ASP A 175 0.26 1.17 -1.92
N PHE A 176 0.26 0.20 -1.00
CA PHE A 176 0.97 -1.07 -1.15
C PHE A 176 0.22 -2.13 -1.99
N ARG A 177 -0.75 -1.73 -2.82
CA ARG A 177 -1.55 -2.68 -3.64
C ARG A 177 -0.69 -3.48 -4.64
N CYS A 178 0.42 -2.91 -5.07
CA CYS A 178 1.35 -3.54 -6.00
C CYS A 178 2.59 -4.13 -5.34
N SER A 179 2.71 -3.98 -4.02
CA SER A 179 3.92 -4.42 -3.31
C SER A 179 3.99 -5.94 -3.27
N GLY A 180 5.17 -6.49 -3.53
CA GLY A 180 5.38 -7.93 -3.62
C GLY A 180 6.72 -8.34 -3.04
N ARG A 181 6.87 -9.63 -2.73
CA ARG A 181 8.16 -10.15 -2.25
C ARG A 181 9.17 -10.15 -3.38
N LEU A 182 10.40 -9.79 -3.05
CA LEU A 182 11.49 -9.78 -4.04
C LEU A 182 11.66 -11.17 -4.66
N GLY A 183 11.68 -11.23 -6.00
CA GLY A 183 11.80 -12.47 -6.77
C GLY A 183 10.47 -13.17 -7.09
N GLU A 184 9.35 -12.75 -6.51
CA GLU A 184 8.03 -13.28 -6.83
C GLU A 184 7.37 -12.54 -8.02
N PRO A 185 6.42 -13.16 -8.74
CA PRO A 185 5.61 -12.48 -9.73
C PRO A 185 4.97 -11.20 -9.18
N LEU A 186 4.78 -10.20 -10.03
CA LEU A 186 4.07 -8.98 -9.63
C LEU A 186 2.63 -9.32 -9.19
N PRO A 187 2.11 -8.66 -8.13
CA PRO A 187 0.70 -8.74 -7.80
C PRO A 187 -0.17 -8.26 -8.96
N ASN A 188 -1.37 -8.82 -9.08
CA ASN A 188 -2.37 -8.32 -10.01
C ASN A 188 -2.89 -6.96 -9.52
N CYS A 189 -2.27 -5.89 -9.99
CA CYS A 189 -2.61 -4.53 -9.64
C CYS A 189 -2.39 -3.57 -10.82
N GLU A 190 -3.06 -2.43 -10.79
CA GLU A 190 -2.80 -1.34 -11.71
C GLU A 190 -1.63 -0.48 -11.20
N ARG A 191 -0.53 -0.47 -11.95
CA ARG A 191 0.62 0.41 -11.70
C ARG A 191 0.43 1.74 -12.42
N ALA A 192 1.03 2.81 -11.88
CA ALA A 192 0.91 4.15 -12.43
C ALA A 192 1.62 4.25 -13.80
N PRO A 193 0.90 4.57 -14.88
CA PRO A 193 1.50 4.70 -16.21
C PRO A 193 2.66 5.70 -16.21
N HIS A 194 3.70 5.42 -17.01
CA HIS A 194 4.89 6.27 -17.13
C HIS A 194 5.77 6.36 -15.86
N TRP A 195 5.55 5.49 -14.87
CA TRP A 195 6.35 5.39 -13.64
C TRP A 195 6.97 4.00 -13.42
N HIS A 196 6.84 3.10 -14.40
CA HIS A 196 7.42 1.76 -14.35
C HIS A 196 7.65 1.22 -15.76
N ASP A 197 8.47 0.17 -15.89
CA ASP A 197 8.55 -0.63 -17.10
C ASP A 197 7.36 -1.61 -17.16
N PRO A 198 6.48 -1.54 -18.18
CA PRO A 198 5.35 -2.44 -18.32
C PRO A 198 5.75 -3.88 -18.67
N LYS A 199 6.98 -4.11 -19.15
CA LYS A 199 7.49 -5.44 -19.52
C LYS A 199 7.97 -6.26 -18.33
N VAL A 200 8.17 -5.62 -17.18
CA VAL A 200 8.58 -6.32 -15.96
C VAL A 200 7.37 -7.06 -15.37
N GLU A 201 7.57 -8.34 -15.09
CA GLU A 201 6.57 -9.26 -14.52
C GLU A 201 6.94 -9.76 -13.11
N VAL A 202 8.11 -9.35 -12.59
CA VAL A 202 8.65 -9.84 -11.31
C VAL A 202 8.94 -8.67 -10.37
N SER A 203 8.66 -8.84 -9.09
CA SER A 203 8.98 -7.88 -8.03
C SER A 203 10.50 -7.82 -7.81
N ARG A 204 11.08 -6.64 -8.02
CA ARG A 204 12.53 -6.41 -7.97
C ARG A 204 12.84 -5.05 -7.36
N LYS A 205 14.05 -4.92 -6.80
CA LYS A 205 14.50 -3.65 -6.20
C LYS A 205 14.58 -2.55 -7.26
N GLU A 206 15.03 -2.92 -8.46
CA GLU A 206 15.19 -2.05 -9.60
C GLU A 206 13.87 -1.38 -10.01
N ASN A 207 12.73 -2.07 -9.84
CA ASN A 207 11.40 -1.49 -10.12
C ASN A 207 11.15 -0.21 -9.31
N ASP A 208 11.61 -0.17 -8.05
CA ASP A 208 11.44 0.98 -7.18
C ASP A 208 12.55 2.01 -7.35
N LEU A 209 13.79 1.56 -7.55
CA LEU A 209 14.95 2.44 -7.71
C LEU A 209 14.88 3.21 -9.03
N ASP A 210 14.45 2.58 -10.11
CA ASP A 210 14.28 3.25 -11.40
C ASP A 210 13.11 4.25 -11.35
N ALA A 211 12.02 3.89 -10.69
CA ALA A 211 10.89 4.80 -10.42
C ALA A 211 11.26 5.95 -9.47
N TYR A 212 12.17 5.73 -8.53
CA TYR A 212 12.73 6.78 -7.69
C TYR A 212 13.60 7.76 -8.49
N GLU A 213 14.47 7.27 -9.38
CA GLU A 213 15.25 8.15 -10.26
C GLU A 213 14.34 8.93 -11.21
N GLU A 214 13.28 8.29 -11.73
CA GLU A 214 12.24 8.97 -12.50
C GLU A 214 11.60 10.11 -11.70
N LEU A 215 11.26 9.88 -10.43
CA LEU A 215 10.70 10.85 -9.51
C LEU A 215 11.66 12.02 -9.24
N ARG A 216 12.94 11.72 -9.05
CA ARG A 216 13.99 12.72 -8.85
C ARG A 216 14.14 13.60 -10.09
N THR A 217 14.22 13.01 -11.29
CA THR A 217 14.29 13.75 -12.56
C THR A 217 13.04 14.60 -12.77
N TRP A 218 11.86 14.06 -12.48
CA TRP A 218 10.61 14.79 -12.58
C TRP A 218 10.57 16.01 -11.66
N LEU A 219 11.07 15.87 -10.42
CA LEU A 219 11.05 16.94 -9.42
C LEU A 219 12.12 18.01 -9.64
N VAL A 220 13.37 17.61 -9.92
CA VAL A 220 14.54 18.51 -9.91
C VAL A 220 15.47 18.38 -11.12
N GLY A 221 15.19 17.45 -12.04
CA GLY A 221 16.02 17.25 -13.25
C GLY A 221 15.93 18.42 -14.24
N SER A 222 16.96 18.56 -15.07
CA SER A 222 17.06 19.55 -16.13
C SER A 222 16.42 19.05 -17.44
N ALA A 223 16.43 19.88 -18.48
CA ALA A 223 15.99 19.49 -19.81
C ALA A 223 16.93 18.47 -20.50
N GLU A 224 18.17 18.33 -20.04
CA GLU A 224 19.11 17.32 -20.57
C GLU A 224 18.86 15.92 -19.99
N ASP A 225 18.26 15.82 -18.82
CA ASP A 225 17.92 14.53 -18.20
C ASP A 225 16.82 13.82 -19.00
N GLN A 226 16.92 12.50 -19.14
CA GLN A 226 15.92 11.70 -19.83
C GLN A 226 15.02 10.96 -18.85
N PHE A 227 13.72 10.95 -19.12
CA PHE A 227 12.78 10.06 -18.46
C PHE A 227 13.02 8.63 -18.93
N ARG A 228 12.97 7.69 -17.99
CA ARG A 228 13.18 6.26 -18.22
C ARG A 228 11.94 5.58 -18.79
N PHE A 229 10.77 6.11 -18.45
CA PHE A 229 9.49 5.51 -18.80
C PHE A 229 8.71 6.46 -19.69
N GLU A 230 8.39 5.99 -20.89
CA GLU A 230 7.52 6.68 -21.85
C GLU A 230 6.04 6.48 -21.53
#